data_AF-A0A2D6ANB5-F1
#
_entry.id   AF-A0A2D6ANB5-F1
#
_cell.length_a   1.000
_cell.length_b   1.000
_cell.length_c   1.000
_cell.angle_alpha   90.00
_cell.angle_beta   90.00
_cell.angle_gamma   90.00
#
_symmetry.space_group_name_H-M   'P 1'
#
loop_
_entity.id
_entity.type
_entity.pdbx_description
1 polymer ?
#
loop_
_entity_poly.entity_id
_entity_poly.type
_entity_poly.pdbx_seq_one_letter_code
_entity_poly.pdbx_strand_id
1 'polypeptide(L)'
;MAIDFDAIRNKLNQLSGNNSRRNTMWRPEEGGEATVRLMSFPDNDGQPFKELWFYYNIGNNPGLLAPYQFGKPDPIKELINKLRDEGSKESYELAKKLYPKMRSYAPVVVRGEEDKGVRLWSFGKTVYQSLLNIMLDEDYGDITDPFEGRDVKVTCTKAPGRQWATTEVRPRGKQGLLNEDKKQAKVWLDSMPNLDDMYELKSYDELEKIVNDWLNGDDVTDNIGTSRSPAIVSQPKVNETSSATTKYASLDDAFADLEDL
;
A
#
# COMPACT_ATOMS: atom_id res chain seq x y z
N MET A 1 18.29 -18.95 24.77
CA MET A 1 17.74 -17.90 23.87
C MET A 1 18.36 -16.59 24.28
N ALA A 2 19.14 -15.97 23.39
CA ALA A 2 19.68 -14.63 23.64
C ALA A 2 18.54 -13.61 23.52
N ILE A 3 18.61 -12.56 24.31
CA ILE A 3 17.68 -11.44 24.22
C ILE A 3 17.98 -10.68 22.93
N ASP A 4 16.95 -10.48 22.09
CA ASP A 4 17.05 -9.67 20.87
C ASP A 4 16.93 -8.18 21.25
N PHE A 5 18.08 -7.51 21.28
CA PHE A 5 18.16 -6.09 21.64
C PHE A 5 17.53 -5.18 20.59
N ASP A 6 17.43 -5.60 19.33
CA ASP A 6 16.81 -4.82 18.26
C ASP A 6 15.28 -4.91 18.36
N ALA A 7 14.74 -6.08 18.68
CA ALA A 7 13.33 -6.23 19.02
C ALA A 7 12.92 -5.37 20.23
N ILE A 8 13.77 -5.26 21.27
CA ILE A 8 13.52 -4.39 22.43
C ILE A 8 13.56 -2.91 22.05
N ARG A 9 14.54 -2.49 21.23
CA ARG A 9 14.60 -1.10 20.73
C ARG A 9 13.38 -0.73 19.90
N ASN A 10 12.94 -1.64 19.03
CA ASN A 10 11.72 -1.46 18.23
C ASN A 10 10.49 -1.32 19.14
N LYS A 11 10.38 -2.16 20.17
CA LYS A 11 9.29 -2.08 21.15
C LYS A 11 9.31 -0.77 21.94
N LEU A 12 10.49 -0.29 22.35
CA LEU A 12 10.66 0.96 23.08
C LEU A 12 10.29 2.18 22.21
N ASN A 13 10.68 2.16 20.93
CA ASN A 13 10.32 3.20 19.95
C ASN A 13 8.82 3.23 19.66
N GLN A 14 8.16 2.07 19.67
CA GLN A 14 6.70 1.96 19.54
C GLN A 14 5.98 2.54 20.77
N LEU A 15 6.51 2.30 21.97
CA LEU A 15 5.93 2.76 23.25
C LEU A 15 6.14 4.26 23.51
N SER A 16 7.17 4.89 22.94
CA SER A 16 7.49 6.30 23.18
C SER A 16 6.55 7.29 22.46
N GLY A 17 5.61 6.81 21.63
CA GLY A 17 4.56 7.65 21.00
C GLY A 17 5.06 8.64 19.94
N ASN A 18 6.37 8.70 19.67
CA ASN A 18 6.97 9.62 18.69
C ASN A 18 6.77 9.19 17.22
N ASN A 19 6.22 8.00 16.97
CA ASN A 19 6.07 7.42 15.64
C ASN A 19 4.62 7.53 15.15
N SER A 20 4.17 8.75 14.85
CA SER A 20 2.96 8.92 14.05
C SER A 20 3.22 8.32 12.66
N ARG A 21 2.39 7.37 12.19
CA ARG A 21 2.44 6.83 10.80
C ARG A 21 2.62 7.92 9.73
N ARG A 22 2.12 9.13 10.03
CA ARG A 22 2.19 10.32 9.17
C ARG A 22 3.62 10.85 8.98
N ASN A 23 4.51 10.61 9.95
CA ASN A 23 5.91 11.02 9.89
C ASN A 23 6.80 9.91 9.30
N THR A 24 6.41 8.64 9.48
CA THR A 24 7.14 7.49 8.94
C THR A 24 6.94 7.32 7.44
N MET A 25 5.76 7.62 6.90
CA MET A 25 5.48 7.48 5.46
C MET A 25 5.80 8.77 4.70
N TRP A 26 6.44 8.64 3.55
CA TRP A 26 6.65 9.70 2.57
C TRP A 26 5.89 9.38 1.27
N ARG A 27 5.39 10.44 0.63
CA ARG A 27 4.82 10.40 -0.71
C ARG A 27 5.20 11.68 -1.44
N PRO A 28 5.44 11.64 -2.76
CA PRO A 28 5.69 12.84 -3.52
C PRO A 28 4.42 13.72 -3.57
N GLU A 29 4.61 15.03 -3.49
CA GLU A 29 3.51 15.99 -3.57
C GLU A 29 2.98 16.10 -5.01
N GLU A 30 1.66 16.21 -5.17
CA GLU A 30 1.05 16.38 -6.51
C GLU A 30 1.52 17.70 -7.15
N GLY A 31 2.10 17.61 -8.34
CA GLY A 31 2.67 18.77 -9.05
C GLY A 31 4.10 19.13 -8.62
N GLY A 32 4.66 18.40 -7.66
CA GLY A 32 6.00 18.64 -7.12
C GLY A 32 7.07 17.73 -7.71
N GLU A 33 8.32 18.12 -7.44
CA GLU A 33 9.50 17.31 -7.67
C GLU A 33 10.27 17.17 -6.35
N ALA A 34 10.76 15.96 -6.08
CA ALA A 34 11.61 15.68 -4.93
C ALA A 34 12.85 14.90 -5.38
N THR A 35 13.96 15.10 -4.69
CA THR A 35 15.14 14.25 -4.85
C THR A 35 15.24 13.35 -3.63
N VAL A 36 15.28 12.05 -3.84
CA VAL A 36 15.32 11.05 -2.77
C VAL A 36 16.49 10.11 -2.94
N ARG A 37 17.04 9.63 -1.83
CA ARG A 37 18.00 8.53 -1.80
C ARG A 37 17.27 7.28 -1.33
N LEU A 38 17.15 6.29 -2.21
CA LEU A 38 16.58 4.98 -1.89
C LEU A 38 17.62 4.14 -1.15
N MET A 39 17.15 3.28 -0.25
CA MET A 39 17.95 2.24 0.39
C MET A 39 17.26 0.89 0.17
N SER A 40 18.04 -0.19 0.30
CA SER A 40 17.54 -1.54 0.26
C SER A 40 17.16 -2.02 1.66
N PHE A 41 16.12 -2.85 1.75
CA PHE A 41 15.86 -3.57 2.99
C PHE A 41 16.91 -4.67 3.20
N PRO A 42 17.41 -4.87 4.43
CA PRO A 42 18.22 -6.04 4.73
C PRO A 42 17.36 -7.30 4.62
N ASP A 43 17.99 -8.42 4.27
CA ASP A 43 17.40 -9.76 4.30
C ASP A 43 16.08 -9.89 3.51
N ASN A 44 16.06 -9.35 2.29
CA ASN A 44 14.89 -9.34 1.42
C ASN A 44 15.10 -10.16 0.14
N ASP A 45 15.63 -11.38 0.26
CA ASP A 45 15.82 -12.36 -0.83
C ASP A 45 16.52 -11.80 -2.10
N GLY A 46 17.48 -10.89 -1.89
CA GLY A 46 18.21 -10.23 -2.98
C GLY A 46 17.42 -9.16 -3.74
N GLN A 47 16.18 -8.86 -3.32
CA GLN A 47 15.38 -7.76 -3.85
C GLN A 47 15.60 -6.49 -3.03
N PRO A 48 15.73 -5.31 -3.65
CA PRO A 48 15.95 -4.08 -2.91
C PRO A 48 14.71 -3.59 -2.15
N PHE A 49 13.51 -3.95 -2.61
CA PHE A 49 12.24 -3.42 -2.13
C PHE A 49 11.30 -4.52 -1.63
N LYS A 50 10.52 -4.23 -0.59
CA LYS A 50 9.51 -5.16 -0.06
C LYS A 50 8.17 -4.98 -0.78
N GLU A 51 7.46 -6.07 -0.98
CA GLU A 51 6.15 -6.09 -1.63
C GLU A 51 5.08 -6.56 -0.65
N LEU A 52 3.95 -5.87 -0.63
CA LEU A 52 2.74 -6.32 0.06
C LEU A 52 1.54 -6.25 -0.88
N TRP A 53 0.63 -7.21 -0.72
CA TRP A 53 -0.58 -7.34 -1.50
C TRP A 53 -1.80 -6.98 -0.68
N PHE A 54 -2.64 -6.11 -1.24
CA PHE A 54 -3.83 -5.59 -0.55
C PHE A 54 -5.08 -5.75 -1.39
N TYR A 55 -6.18 -6.15 -0.74
CA TYR A 55 -7.53 -6.04 -1.29
C TYR A 55 -8.07 -4.63 -1.08
N TYR A 56 -8.70 -4.07 -2.11
CA TYR A 56 -9.26 -2.72 -2.09
C TYR A 56 -10.72 -2.75 -2.50
N ASN A 57 -11.50 -1.75 -2.08
CA ASN A 57 -12.92 -1.60 -2.40
C ASN A 57 -13.80 -2.73 -1.80
N ILE A 58 -13.43 -3.25 -0.63
CA ILE A 58 -14.24 -4.20 0.14
C ILE A 58 -14.64 -3.50 1.45
N GLY A 59 -15.91 -3.11 1.52
CA GLY A 59 -16.45 -2.23 2.55
C GLY A 59 -15.68 -0.90 2.68
N ASN A 60 -15.71 -0.31 3.88
CA ASN A 60 -15.04 0.97 4.17
C ASN A 60 -13.56 0.82 4.61
N ASN A 61 -12.85 -0.19 4.10
CA ASN A 61 -11.46 -0.45 4.48
C ASN A 61 -10.48 0.25 3.53
N PRO A 62 -9.43 0.93 4.06
CA PRO A 62 -8.43 1.62 3.22
C PRO A 62 -7.52 0.66 2.43
N GLY A 63 -7.53 -0.63 2.79
CA GLY A 63 -6.79 -1.71 2.16
C GLY A 63 -6.63 -2.88 3.14
N LEU A 64 -7.08 -4.07 2.77
CA LEU A 64 -6.96 -5.27 3.59
C LEU A 64 -5.73 -6.05 3.16
N LEU A 65 -4.81 -6.31 4.09
CA LEU A 65 -3.61 -7.08 3.78
C LEU A 65 -3.99 -8.52 3.46
N ALA A 66 -3.56 -9.05 2.31
CA ALA A 66 -3.99 -10.35 1.82
C ALA A 66 -3.27 -11.50 2.54
N PRO A 67 -3.94 -12.37 3.32
CA PRO A 67 -3.27 -13.45 4.05
C PRO A 67 -2.52 -14.47 3.19
N TYR A 68 -2.98 -14.72 1.94
CA TYR A 68 -2.36 -15.74 1.10
C TYR A 68 -0.86 -15.50 0.82
N GLN A 69 -0.42 -14.24 0.84
CA GLN A 69 0.98 -13.88 0.58
C GLN A 69 1.93 -14.40 1.68
N PHE A 70 1.38 -14.74 2.85
CA PHE A 70 2.08 -15.34 3.98
C PHE A 70 1.77 -16.83 4.15
N GLY A 71 1.17 -17.46 3.14
CA GLY A 71 0.78 -18.87 3.20
C GLY A 71 -0.38 -19.17 4.15
N LYS A 72 -1.19 -18.16 4.52
CA LYS A 72 -2.34 -18.32 5.42
C LYS A 72 -3.66 -18.47 4.64
N PRO A 73 -4.70 -19.09 5.23
CA PRO A 73 -6.05 -19.16 4.66
C PRO A 73 -6.61 -17.76 4.38
N ASP A 74 -7.36 -17.62 3.28
CA ASP A 74 -7.77 -16.32 2.74
C ASP A 74 -9.16 -16.40 2.08
N PRO A 75 -10.23 -15.95 2.78
CA PRO A 75 -11.60 -16.11 2.30
C PRO A 75 -11.88 -15.27 1.04
N ILE A 76 -11.17 -14.14 0.86
CA ILE A 76 -11.32 -13.28 -0.32
C ILE A 76 -10.72 -13.98 -1.55
N LYS A 77 -9.57 -14.63 -1.38
CA LYS A 77 -8.96 -15.44 -2.45
C LYS A 77 -9.86 -16.61 -2.85
N GLU A 78 -10.46 -17.28 -1.88
CA GLU A 78 -11.41 -18.38 -2.14
C GLU A 78 -12.63 -17.89 -2.90
N LEU A 79 -13.21 -16.75 -2.52
CA LEU A 79 -14.29 -16.10 -3.27
C LEU A 79 -13.89 -15.78 -4.72
N ILE A 80 -12.70 -15.21 -4.93
CA ILE A 80 -12.19 -14.93 -6.29
C ILE A 80 -12.13 -16.21 -7.13
N ASN A 81 -11.68 -17.33 -6.55
CA ASN A 81 -11.61 -18.60 -7.28
C ASN A 81 -13.01 -19.11 -7.65
N LYS A 82 -13.96 -19.09 -6.70
CA LYS A 82 -15.36 -19.47 -6.96
C LYS A 82 -15.98 -18.65 -8.10
N LEU A 83 -15.82 -17.32 -8.05
CA LEU A 83 -16.34 -16.42 -9.10
C LEU A 83 -15.72 -16.67 -10.47
N ARG A 84 -14.49 -17.17 -10.52
CA ARG A 84 -13.86 -17.57 -11.80
C ARG A 84 -14.37 -18.89 -12.31
N ASP A 85 -14.67 -19.83 -11.42
CA ASP A 85 -15.16 -21.16 -11.75
C ASP A 85 -16.61 -21.13 -12.23
N GLU A 86 -17.43 -20.21 -11.69
CA GLU A 86 -18.81 -19.95 -12.15
C GLU A 86 -18.85 -19.54 -13.63
N GLY A 87 -17.84 -18.81 -14.11
CA GLY A 87 -17.66 -18.51 -15.53
C GLY A 87 -18.65 -17.51 -16.14
N SER A 88 -19.57 -16.94 -15.35
CA SER A 88 -20.44 -15.84 -15.80
C SER A 88 -19.66 -14.54 -16.03
N LYS A 89 -20.20 -13.65 -16.86
CA LYS A 89 -19.54 -12.36 -17.16
C LYS A 89 -19.52 -11.47 -15.93
N GLU A 90 -20.61 -11.49 -15.17
CA GLU A 90 -20.83 -10.76 -13.93
C GLU A 90 -19.81 -11.19 -12.87
N SER A 91 -19.61 -12.49 -12.69
CA SER A 91 -18.64 -13.03 -11.73
C SER A 91 -17.20 -12.77 -12.14
N TYR A 92 -16.89 -12.77 -13.43
CA TYR A 92 -15.58 -12.33 -13.92
C TYR A 92 -15.31 -10.84 -13.62
N GLU A 93 -16.29 -9.97 -13.82
CA GLU A 93 -16.17 -8.55 -13.51
C GLU A 93 -16.01 -8.30 -12.01
N LEU A 94 -16.70 -9.07 -11.17
CA LEU A 94 -16.59 -9.01 -9.72
C LEU A 94 -15.23 -9.51 -9.24
N ALA A 95 -14.78 -10.69 -9.70
CA ALA A 95 -13.45 -11.24 -9.40
C ALA A 95 -12.34 -10.26 -9.79
N LYS A 96 -12.49 -9.56 -10.93
CA LYS A 96 -11.51 -8.57 -11.39
C LYS A 96 -11.32 -7.42 -10.40
N LYS A 97 -12.41 -6.97 -9.75
CA LYS A 97 -12.39 -5.90 -8.74
C LYS A 97 -11.73 -6.37 -7.44
N LEU A 98 -11.93 -7.64 -7.09
CA LEU A 98 -11.42 -8.25 -5.88
C LEU A 98 -9.93 -8.63 -5.95
N TYR A 99 -9.30 -8.70 -7.14
CA TYR A 99 -7.88 -9.04 -7.21
C TYR A 99 -7.00 -8.08 -6.38
N PRO A 100 -6.09 -8.63 -5.57
CA PRO A 100 -5.22 -7.83 -4.73
C PRO A 100 -4.29 -6.99 -5.61
N LYS A 101 -3.94 -5.79 -5.13
CA LYS A 101 -2.96 -4.93 -5.77
C LYS A 101 -1.67 -4.92 -4.96
N MET A 102 -0.57 -5.10 -5.67
CA MET A 102 0.77 -4.96 -5.12
C MET A 102 1.07 -3.51 -4.76
N ARG A 103 1.65 -3.31 -3.58
CA ARG A 103 2.34 -2.11 -3.15
C ARG A 103 3.78 -2.46 -2.83
N SER A 104 4.69 -1.70 -3.41
CA SER A 104 6.12 -1.83 -3.15
C SER A 104 6.57 -0.74 -2.19
N TYR A 105 7.51 -1.07 -1.33
CA TYR A 105 8.01 -0.20 -0.28
C TYR A 105 9.52 -0.07 -0.37
N ALA A 106 10.02 1.16 -0.25
CA ALA A 106 11.44 1.44 -0.14
C ALA A 106 11.69 2.42 1.01
N PRO A 107 12.71 2.20 1.85
CA PRO A 107 13.23 3.23 2.73
C PRO A 107 13.87 4.34 1.90
N VAL A 108 13.56 5.58 2.24
CA VAL A 108 14.01 6.77 1.54
C VAL A 108 14.49 7.84 2.51
N VAL A 109 15.55 8.53 2.11
CA VAL A 109 15.94 9.83 2.66
C VAL A 109 15.60 10.88 1.63
N VAL A 110 14.86 11.92 2.02
CA VAL A 110 14.48 12.99 1.12
C VAL A 110 15.48 14.13 1.24
N ARG A 111 16.16 14.48 0.15
CA ARG A 111 17.15 15.56 0.15
C ARG A 111 16.46 16.89 0.45
N GLY A 112 17.01 17.62 1.42
CA GLY A 112 16.40 18.84 1.97
C GLY A 112 15.46 18.61 3.16
N GLU A 113 15.16 17.35 3.50
CA GLU A 113 14.40 16.95 4.70
C GLU A 113 15.13 15.84 5.48
N GLU A 114 16.47 15.92 5.51
CA GLU A 114 17.33 14.91 6.14
C GLU A 114 17.17 14.87 7.66
N ASP A 115 16.72 15.97 8.27
CA ASP A 115 16.35 16.11 9.68
C ASP A 115 15.16 15.22 10.07
N LYS A 116 14.27 14.89 9.11
CA LYS A 116 13.16 13.96 9.32
C LYS A 116 13.60 12.50 9.29
N GLY A 117 14.87 12.23 8.95
CA GLY A 117 15.44 10.90 8.90
C GLY A 117 14.85 10.02 7.80
N VAL A 118 14.95 8.71 8.02
CA VAL A 118 14.49 7.69 7.06
C VAL A 118 12.98 7.55 7.13
N ARG A 119 12.34 7.61 5.96
CA ARG A 119 10.90 7.38 5.80
C ARG A 119 10.66 6.24 4.84
N LEU A 120 9.46 5.68 4.85
CA LEU A 120 9.03 4.68 3.89
C LEU A 120 8.28 5.32 2.74
N TRP A 121 8.64 4.96 1.52
CA TRP A 121 7.89 5.32 0.35
C TRP A 121 7.12 4.12 -0.17
N SER A 122 5.79 4.22 -0.21
CA SER A 122 4.93 3.25 -0.89
C SER A 122 4.65 3.68 -2.33
N PHE A 123 4.87 2.79 -3.29
CA PHE A 123 4.61 3.06 -4.71
C PHE A 123 4.00 1.84 -5.42
N GLY A 124 3.46 2.09 -6.61
CA GLY A 124 2.84 1.05 -7.44
C GLY A 124 3.82 0.37 -8.37
N LYS A 125 3.32 -0.65 -9.07
CA LYS A 125 4.07 -1.49 -10.03
C LYS A 125 4.86 -0.68 -11.06
N THR A 126 4.32 0.42 -11.58
CA THR A 126 4.98 1.20 -12.63
C THR A 126 6.29 1.83 -12.15
N VAL A 127 6.27 2.48 -10.99
CA VAL A 127 7.46 3.05 -10.36
C VAL A 127 8.46 1.95 -10.01
N TYR A 128 7.96 0.83 -9.47
CA TYR A 128 8.81 -0.31 -9.13
C TYR A 128 9.57 -0.84 -10.34
N GLN A 129 8.87 -1.08 -11.45
CA GLN A 129 9.48 -1.51 -12.71
C GLN A 129 10.51 -0.50 -13.23
N SER A 130 10.21 0.81 -13.14
CA SER A 130 11.16 1.85 -13.54
C SER A 130 12.43 1.81 -12.69
N LEU A 131 12.32 1.62 -11.37
CA LEU A 131 13.49 1.54 -10.47
C LEU A 131 14.34 0.30 -10.77
N LEU A 132 13.72 -0.87 -10.99
CA LEU A 132 14.45 -2.08 -11.36
C LEU A 132 15.15 -1.93 -12.72
N ASN A 133 14.49 -1.34 -13.70
CA ASN A 133 15.11 -1.08 -15.01
C ASN A 133 16.32 -0.14 -14.89
N ILE A 134 16.26 0.86 -14.01
CA ILE A 134 17.42 1.72 -13.71
C ILE A 134 18.56 0.88 -13.11
N MET A 135 18.28 -0.06 -12.22
CA MET A 135 19.32 -0.88 -11.59
C MET A 135 19.96 -1.90 -12.52
N LEU A 136 19.19 -2.39 -13.51
CA LEU A 136 19.66 -3.33 -14.53
C LEU A 136 20.47 -2.66 -15.64
N ASP A 137 20.43 -1.33 -15.72
CA ASP A 137 21.23 -0.56 -16.66
C ASP A 137 22.69 -0.48 -16.17
N GLU A 138 23.62 -0.90 -17.04
CA GLU A 138 25.06 -0.96 -16.75
C GLU A 138 25.65 0.41 -16.37
N ASP A 139 25.07 1.51 -16.86
CA ASP A 139 25.54 2.86 -16.57
C ASP A 139 25.18 3.34 -15.15
N TYR A 140 24.19 2.72 -14.51
CA TYR A 140 23.65 3.13 -13.21
C TYR A 140 23.96 2.13 -12.10
N GLY A 141 23.73 0.84 -12.33
CA GLY A 141 23.91 -0.22 -11.34
C GLY A 141 23.05 -0.04 -10.08
N ASP A 142 23.55 -0.51 -8.93
CA ASP A 142 22.81 -0.43 -7.67
C ASP A 142 22.68 1.01 -7.16
N ILE A 143 21.52 1.62 -7.40
CA ILE A 143 21.19 2.97 -6.93
C ILE A 143 20.97 3.05 -5.41
N THR A 144 20.83 1.92 -4.70
CA THR A 144 20.60 1.87 -3.24
C THR A 144 21.88 1.78 -2.41
N ASP A 145 23.03 1.52 -3.04
CA ASP A 145 24.29 1.33 -2.33
C ASP A 145 24.64 2.55 -1.46
N PRO A 146 25.02 2.39 -0.17
CA PRO A 146 25.29 3.53 0.71
C PRO A 146 26.53 4.37 0.34
N PHE A 147 27.44 3.85 -0.48
CA PHE A 147 28.71 4.47 -0.84
C PHE A 147 28.76 4.96 -2.30
N GLU A 148 28.28 4.13 -3.22
CA GLU A 148 28.34 4.33 -4.68
C GLU A 148 26.97 4.45 -5.35
N GLY A 149 25.89 4.41 -4.57
CA GLY A 149 24.54 4.57 -5.10
C GLY A 149 24.23 5.98 -5.60
N ARG A 150 22.98 6.20 -6.00
CA ARG A 150 22.54 7.44 -6.67
C ARG A 150 21.25 7.97 -6.09
N ASP A 151 21.16 9.28 -6.06
CA ASP A 151 19.88 9.93 -5.77
C ASP A 151 18.94 9.77 -6.97
N VAL A 152 17.65 9.69 -6.70
CA VAL A 152 16.58 9.57 -7.69
C VAL A 152 15.70 10.80 -7.63
N LYS A 153 15.48 11.43 -8.78
CA LYS A 153 14.48 12.47 -8.94
C LYS A 153 13.11 11.83 -9.11
N VAL A 154 12.19 12.18 -8.24
CA VAL A 154 10.79 11.75 -8.24
C VAL A 154 9.93 12.93 -8.66
N THR A 155 9.23 12.80 -9.77
CA THR A 155 8.33 13.84 -10.29
C THR A 155 6.91 13.29 -10.26
N CYS A 156 5.99 14.00 -9.61
CA CYS A 156 4.59 13.61 -9.54
C CYS A 156 3.74 14.62 -10.31
N THR A 157 3.20 14.23 -11.45
CA THR A 157 2.41 15.11 -12.31
C THR A 157 0.96 14.65 -12.41
N LYS A 158 0.03 15.61 -12.40
CA LYS A 158 -1.39 15.36 -12.64
C LYS A 158 -1.79 16.00 -13.96
N ALA A 159 -1.74 15.20 -15.02
CA ALA A 159 -2.15 15.68 -16.34
C ALA A 159 -3.65 16.05 -16.35
N PRO A 160 -4.05 17.13 -17.04
CA PRO A 160 -5.46 17.49 -17.19
C PRO A 160 -6.29 16.31 -17.72
N GLY A 161 -7.44 16.05 -17.10
CA GLY A 161 -8.33 14.95 -17.46
C GLY A 161 -7.99 13.57 -16.86
N ARG A 162 -6.85 13.41 -16.16
CA ARG A 162 -6.57 12.20 -15.39
C ARG A 162 -7.15 12.31 -13.98
N GLN A 163 -7.78 11.22 -13.51
CA GLN A 163 -8.29 11.13 -12.14
C GLN A 163 -7.17 11.06 -11.10
N TRP A 164 -6.03 10.45 -11.45
CA TRP A 164 -4.90 10.23 -10.54
C TRP A 164 -3.62 10.85 -11.08
N ALA A 165 -2.74 11.27 -10.16
CA ALA A 165 -1.40 11.71 -10.51
C ALA A 165 -0.51 10.53 -10.91
N THR A 166 0.42 10.78 -11.83
CA THR A 166 1.44 9.82 -12.28
C THR A 166 2.77 10.19 -11.64
N THR A 167 3.46 9.20 -11.09
CA THR A 167 4.81 9.35 -10.57
C THR A 167 5.82 8.78 -11.54
N GLU A 168 6.82 9.59 -11.89
CA GLU A 168 7.97 9.20 -12.69
C GLU A 168 9.25 9.29 -11.84
N VAL A 169 10.20 8.39 -12.12
CA VAL A 169 11.50 8.35 -11.46
C VAL A 169 12.62 8.43 -12.48
N ARG A 170 13.66 9.21 -12.17
CA ARG A 170 14.87 9.30 -12.99
C ARG A 170 16.11 9.32 -12.09
N PRO A 171 17.14 8.51 -12.37
CA PRO A 171 18.37 8.54 -11.60
C PRO A 171 19.12 9.84 -11.86
N ARG A 172 19.81 10.36 -10.85
CA ARG A 172 20.82 11.39 -11.05
C ARG A 172 22.08 10.74 -11.62
N GLY A 173 22.73 11.41 -12.58
CA GLY A 173 23.93 10.85 -13.21
C GLY A 173 25.15 10.74 -12.28
N LYS A 174 25.19 11.53 -11.19
CA LYS A 174 26.30 11.51 -10.24
C LYS A 174 26.05 10.50 -9.12
N GLN A 175 26.99 9.59 -8.91
CA GLN A 175 27.06 8.75 -7.71
C GLN A 175 27.45 9.58 -6.49
N GLY A 176 27.03 9.13 -5.31
CA GLY A 176 27.39 9.79 -4.07
C GLY A 176 27.06 8.95 -2.85
N LEU A 177 27.68 9.31 -1.73
CA LEU A 177 27.42 8.71 -0.44
C LEU A 177 25.96 8.94 -0.01
N LEU A 178 25.43 8.01 0.80
CA LEU A 178 24.14 8.18 1.48
C LEU A 178 24.13 9.48 2.31
N ASN A 179 25.18 9.70 3.09
CA ASN A 179 25.47 10.94 3.81
C ASN A 179 26.99 11.16 3.86
N GLU A 180 27.44 12.42 3.90
CA GLU A 180 28.86 12.75 4.08
C GLU A 180 29.36 12.37 5.50
N ASP A 181 28.50 12.46 6.51
CA ASP A 181 28.77 11.94 7.86
C ASP A 181 28.44 10.44 7.94
N LYS A 182 29.50 9.64 8.08
CA LYS A 182 29.43 8.18 8.25
C LYS A 182 28.61 7.76 9.47
N LYS A 183 28.60 8.56 10.55
CA LYS A 183 27.80 8.25 11.74
C LYS A 183 26.32 8.39 11.43
N GLN A 184 25.94 9.47 10.77
CA GLN A 184 24.56 9.70 10.35
C GLN A 184 24.08 8.65 9.34
N ALA A 185 24.93 8.29 8.36
CA ALA A 185 24.63 7.23 7.41
C ALA A 185 24.34 5.90 8.13
N LYS A 186 25.15 5.54 9.13
CA LYS A 186 24.92 4.34 9.93
C LYS A 186 23.61 4.41 10.72
N VAL A 187 23.31 5.55 11.35
CA VAL A 187 22.04 5.75 12.07
C VAL A 187 20.86 5.51 11.13
N TRP A 188 20.90 6.02 9.89
CA TRP A 188 19.84 5.80 8.92
C TRP A 188 19.67 4.33 8.51
N LEU A 189 20.78 3.62 8.29
CA LEU A 189 20.74 2.18 7.98
C LEU A 189 20.16 1.38 9.16
N ASP A 190 20.51 1.73 10.39
CA ASP A 190 20.05 1.05 11.60
C ASP A 190 18.61 1.45 12.00
N SER A 191 18.10 2.59 11.52
CA SER A 191 16.79 3.15 11.90
C SER A 191 15.72 2.97 10.82
N MET A 192 15.88 2.01 9.91
CA MET A 192 14.90 1.76 8.86
C MET A 192 13.55 1.31 9.46
N PRO A 193 12.42 1.93 9.10
CA PRO A 193 11.14 1.53 9.65
C PRO A 193 10.75 0.10 9.24
N ASN A 194 10.27 -0.69 10.19
CA ASN A 194 9.80 -2.05 9.92
C ASN A 194 8.42 -2.01 9.25
N LEU A 195 8.29 -2.74 8.14
CA LEU A 195 7.06 -2.81 7.36
C LEU A 195 6.00 -3.72 8.03
N ASP A 196 6.44 -4.75 8.75
CA ASP A 196 5.53 -5.75 9.34
C ASP A 196 4.64 -5.15 10.42
N ASP A 197 5.15 -4.13 11.13
CA ASP A 197 4.42 -3.41 12.17
C ASP A 197 3.44 -2.37 11.60
N MET A 198 3.49 -2.10 10.29
CA MET A 198 2.68 -1.05 9.67
C MET A 198 1.27 -1.51 9.30
N TYR A 199 1.03 -2.79 9.08
CA TYR A 199 -0.24 -3.30 8.59
C TYR A 199 -0.71 -4.47 9.44
N GLU A 200 -1.94 -4.39 9.91
CA GLU A 200 -2.55 -5.47 10.67
C GLU A 200 -3.04 -6.55 9.70
N LEU A 201 -2.63 -7.78 9.97
CA LEU A 201 -3.16 -8.94 9.27
C LEU A 201 -4.40 -9.46 10.01
N LYS A 202 -5.56 -9.28 9.40
CA LYS A 202 -6.84 -9.76 9.94
C LYS A 202 -6.93 -11.28 9.92
N SER A 203 -7.70 -11.82 10.85
CA SER A 203 -8.04 -13.25 10.89
C SER A 203 -9.00 -13.63 9.77
N TYR A 204 -9.14 -14.94 9.53
CA TYR A 204 -10.05 -15.49 8.53
C TYR A 204 -11.50 -15.04 8.80
N ASP A 205 -12.00 -15.28 10.01
CA ASP A 205 -13.37 -14.95 10.42
C ASP A 205 -13.69 -13.44 10.27
N GLU A 206 -12.71 -12.57 10.57
CA GLU A 206 -12.88 -11.13 10.38
C GLU A 206 -12.97 -10.74 8.91
N LEU A 207 -12.13 -11.33 8.05
CA LEU A 207 -12.16 -11.07 6.61
C LEU A 207 -13.42 -11.62 5.97
N GLU A 208 -13.86 -12.81 6.35
CA GLU A 208 -15.10 -13.42 5.92
C GLU A 208 -16.29 -12.53 6.28
N LYS A 209 -16.35 -12.08 7.53
CA LYS A 209 -17.39 -11.14 7.97
C LYS A 209 -17.39 -9.85 7.12
N ILE A 210 -16.23 -9.23 6.92
CA ILE A 210 -16.11 -8.00 6.12
C ILE A 210 -16.61 -8.20 4.70
N VAL A 211 -16.30 -9.34 4.07
CA VAL A 211 -16.75 -9.66 2.71
C VAL A 211 -18.26 -9.87 2.68
N ASN A 212 -18.82 -10.57 3.67
CA ASN A 212 -20.25 -10.85 3.74
C ASN A 212 -21.07 -9.58 3.95
N ASP A 213 -20.63 -8.73 4.88
CA ASP A 213 -21.26 -7.43 5.13
C ASP A 213 -21.23 -6.57 3.85
N TRP A 214 -20.13 -6.63 3.09
CA TRP A 214 -20.00 -5.94 1.81
C TRP A 214 -20.88 -6.51 0.70
N LEU A 215 -21.00 -7.84 0.58
CA LEU A 215 -21.86 -8.50 -0.42
C LEU A 215 -23.34 -8.23 -0.15
N ASN A 216 -23.75 -8.21 1.12
CA ASN A 216 -25.13 -7.96 1.53
C ASN A 216 -25.55 -6.49 1.41
N GLY A 217 -24.64 -5.60 1.02
CA GLY A 217 -24.93 -4.18 0.84
C GLY A 217 -25.18 -3.44 2.15
N ASP A 218 -24.69 -3.96 3.29
CA ASP A 218 -24.78 -3.32 4.61
C ASP A 218 -23.79 -2.14 4.76
N ASP A 219 -23.44 -1.49 3.65
CA ASP A 219 -22.78 -0.19 3.64
C ASP A 219 -23.79 0.83 4.20
N VAL A 220 -23.68 1.09 5.50
CA VAL A 220 -24.20 2.32 6.10
C VAL A 220 -23.67 3.47 5.25
N THR A 221 -24.56 4.06 4.46
CA THR A 221 -24.28 5.26 3.70
C THR A 221 -23.88 6.36 4.66
N ASP A 222 -22.57 6.60 4.81
CA ASP A 222 -22.06 7.81 5.40
C ASP A 222 -20.72 8.23 4.79
N ASN A 223 -20.81 9.29 3.99
CA ASN A 223 -19.78 10.27 3.68
C ASN A 223 -18.37 9.75 3.35
N ILE A 224 -18.05 9.78 2.05
CA ILE A 224 -16.67 9.96 1.57
C ILE A 224 -16.17 11.33 2.07
N GLY A 225 -15.61 11.32 3.27
CA GLY A 225 -14.93 12.41 3.92
C GLY A 225 -13.43 12.13 4.03
N THR A 226 -12.73 12.07 2.90
CA THR A 226 -11.33 12.51 2.91
C THR A 226 -11.34 14.02 3.13
N SER A 227 -10.91 14.44 4.32
CA SER A 227 -10.76 15.83 4.79
C SER A 227 -10.74 16.89 3.67
N ARG A 228 -11.87 17.58 3.50
CA ARG A 228 -12.04 18.82 2.74
C ARG A 228 -12.57 19.89 3.71
N SER A 229 -11.88 21.03 3.80
CA SER A 229 -12.38 22.25 4.44
C SER A 229 -13.63 22.79 3.73
N PRO A 230 -14.50 23.57 4.41
CA PRO A 230 -15.91 23.65 4.07
C PRO A 230 -16.19 24.66 2.96
N ALA A 231 -17.01 24.25 2.00
CA ALA A 231 -17.76 25.16 1.14
C ALA A 231 -19.22 24.70 1.08
N ILE A 232 -20.10 25.67 1.22
CA ILE A 232 -21.52 25.59 1.57
C ILE A 232 -22.36 24.86 0.50
N VAL A 233 -23.34 24.09 0.99
CA VAL A 233 -24.29 23.23 0.28
C VAL A 233 -25.45 24.03 -0.32
N SER A 234 -25.89 23.64 -1.52
CA SER A 234 -27.27 23.80 -2.00
C SER A 234 -27.73 22.48 -2.68
N GLN A 235 -28.80 21.88 -2.16
CA GLN A 235 -29.43 20.64 -2.63
C GLN A 235 -30.27 20.85 -3.92
N PRO A 236 -30.65 19.75 -4.62
CA PRO A 236 -32.04 19.29 -4.50
C PRO A 236 -32.28 17.75 -4.52
N LYS A 237 -33.44 17.38 -3.94
CA LYS A 237 -34.17 16.09 -3.87
C LYS A 237 -34.38 15.35 -5.21
N VAL A 238 -34.36 14.00 -5.20
CA VAL A 238 -35.29 13.15 -5.98
C VAL A 238 -35.56 11.79 -5.29
N ASN A 239 -36.78 11.30 -5.53
CA ASN A 239 -37.61 10.23 -4.95
C ASN A 239 -37.10 8.77 -4.90
N GLU A 240 -37.68 8.07 -3.93
CA GLU A 240 -37.74 6.62 -3.72
C GLU A 240 -38.51 5.88 -4.84
N THR A 241 -38.06 4.68 -5.18
CA THR A 241 -38.94 3.58 -5.63
C THR A 241 -38.33 2.26 -5.18
N SER A 242 -39.17 1.46 -4.54
CA SER A 242 -38.86 0.27 -3.76
C SER A 242 -38.79 -0.99 -4.63
N SER A 243 -37.76 -1.82 -4.41
CA SER A 243 -37.77 -3.24 -4.76
C SER A 243 -37.25 -4.05 -3.58
N ALA A 244 -37.92 -5.16 -3.31
CA ALA A 244 -37.87 -5.94 -2.07
C ALA A 244 -36.46 -6.41 -1.69
N THR A 245 -36.10 -6.23 -0.42
CA THR A 245 -34.84 -6.67 0.18
C THR A 245 -34.98 -8.09 0.70
N THR A 246 -34.39 -9.06 0.02
CA THR A 246 -34.14 -10.40 0.59
C THR A 246 -32.86 -10.29 1.44
N LYS A 247 -32.96 -10.55 2.74
CA LYS A 247 -31.81 -10.59 3.65
C LYS A 247 -31.28 -12.03 3.73
N TYR A 248 -30.02 -12.25 3.36
CA TYR A 248 -29.37 -13.55 3.47
C TYR A 248 -28.77 -13.74 4.88
N ALA A 249 -28.98 -14.91 5.48
CA ALA A 249 -28.56 -15.21 6.84
C ALA A 249 -27.15 -15.83 6.91
N SER A 250 -26.64 -16.34 5.79
CA SER A 250 -25.31 -16.94 5.67
C SER A 250 -24.78 -16.86 4.23
N LEU A 251 -23.47 -17.06 4.05
CA LEU A 251 -22.83 -17.18 2.73
C LEU A 251 -23.46 -18.32 1.93
N ASP A 252 -23.70 -19.47 2.56
CA ASP A 252 -24.30 -20.63 1.92
C ASP A 252 -25.72 -20.34 1.41
N ASP A 253 -26.49 -19.49 2.11
CA ASP A 253 -27.82 -19.05 1.65
C ASP A 253 -27.74 -18.12 0.43
N ALA A 254 -26.71 -17.27 0.36
CA ALA A 254 -26.47 -16.40 -0.80
C ALA A 254 -25.94 -17.19 -2.02
N PHE A 255 -25.24 -18.31 -1.79
CA PHE A 255 -24.79 -19.22 -2.84
C PHE A 255 -25.91 -20.11 -3.39
N ALA A 256 -26.82 -20.60 -2.53
CA ALA A 256 -27.92 -21.47 -2.95
C ALA A 256 -28.93 -20.77 -3.87
N ASP A 257 -29.23 -19.50 -3.62
CA ASP A 257 -30.15 -18.69 -4.45
C ASP A 257 -29.60 -18.39 -5.86
N LEU A 258 -28.29 -18.61 -6.06
CA LEU A 258 -27.59 -18.40 -7.33
C LEU A 258 -27.47 -19.70 -8.16
N GLU A 259 -27.55 -20.87 -7.52
CA GLU A 259 -27.59 -22.17 -8.20
C GLU A 259 -28.99 -22.53 -8.77
N ASP A 260 -30.05 -21.90 -8.25
CA ASP A 260 -31.45 -22.15 -8.65
C ASP A 260 -31.98 -21.21 -9.76
N LEU A 261 -31.10 -20.47 -10.47
CA LEU A 261 -31.42 -19.51 -11.53
C LEU A 261 -30.96 -19.94 -12.93
#